data_AF-A0A1R2D511-F1
#
_entry.id   AF-A0A1R2D511-F1
#
_cell.length_a   1.000
_cell.length_b   1.000
_cell.length_c   1.000
_cell.angle_alpha   90.00
_cell.angle_beta   90.00
_cell.angle_gamma   90.00
#
_symmetry.space_group_name_H-M   'P 1'
#
loop_
_entity.id
_entity.type
_entity.pdbx_description
1 polymer ?
#
loop_
_entity_poly.entity_id
_entity_poly.type
_entity_poly.pdbx_seq_one_letter_code
_entity_poly.pdbx_strand_id
1 'polypeptide(L)'
;MSKDKLKIDDLPPVEEILKRHLNRQMALAANEPDPASAIHSRVSIVFGFLFQNFNLMEKKDRYLATNTLRQFGQYGLLAFLSPLYLNIKLGKITFGKIFDLPKPLRFTIRTTIYVLPIALYWKYTFDSYNRISYYLADKYMDRIQLFMKFNDPKIMNPNIEIEENEDSDAL
;
A
#
# COMPACT_ATOMS: atom_id res chain seq x y z
N MET A 1 5.51 -0.04 -26.12
CA MET A 1 5.41 1.22 -25.34
C MET A 1 5.64 0.89 -23.87
N SER A 2 6.76 1.31 -23.28
CA SER A 2 7.06 1.02 -21.88
C SER A 2 6.08 1.76 -20.99
N LYS A 3 5.19 1.03 -20.30
CA LYS A 3 4.51 1.55 -19.11
C LYS A 3 5.58 1.72 -18.03
N ASP A 4 6.29 2.85 -18.03
CA ASP A 4 7.27 3.20 -16.98
C ASP A 4 6.60 3.67 -15.69
N LYS A 5 5.27 3.82 -15.70
CA LYS A 5 4.47 4.29 -14.58
C LYS A 5 3.35 3.29 -14.32
N LEU A 6 3.59 2.35 -13.42
CA LEU A 6 2.58 1.41 -12.95
C LEU A 6 1.64 2.12 -11.97
N LYS A 7 0.32 2.01 -12.15
CA LYS A 7 -0.69 2.48 -11.18
C LYS A 7 -1.31 1.31 -10.44
N ILE A 8 -1.99 1.60 -9.32
CA ILE A 8 -2.73 0.59 -8.54
C ILE A 8 -3.78 -0.11 -9.41
N ASP A 9 -4.44 0.63 -10.30
CA ASP A 9 -5.48 0.09 -11.20
C ASP A 9 -4.92 -0.86 -12.25
N ASP A 10 -3.62 -0.77 -12.59
CA ASP A 10 -2.95 -1.68 -13.51
C ASP A 10 -2.62 -3.04 -12.86
N LEU A 11 -2.73 -3.17 -11.54
CA LEU A 11 -2.47 -4.43 -10.83
C LEU A 11 -3.62 -5.42 -11.05
N PRO A 12 -3.40 -6.74 -10.91
CA PRO A 12 -4.51 -7.69 -10.86
C PRO A 12 -5.44 -7.41 -9.65
N PRO A 13 -6.71 -7.85 -9.68
CA PRO A 13 -7.60 -7.74 -8.53
C PRO A 13 -7.06 -8.54 -7.35
N VAL A 14 -7.29 -8.04 -6.12
CA VAL A 14 -6.75 -8.62 -4.88
C VAL A 14 -7.07 -10.10 -4.76
N GLU A 15 -8.30 -10.51 -5.11
CA GLU A 15 -8.74 -11.90 -5.03
C GLU A 15 -7.91 -12.85 -5.90
N GLU A 16 -7.50 -12.40 -7.09
CA GLU A 16 -6.68 -13.21 -7.99
C GLU A 16 -5.24 -13.36 -7.46
N ILE A 17 -4.65 -12.25 -6.97
CA ILE A 17 -3.31 -12.25 -6.37
C ILE A 17 -3.31 -13.09 -5.09
N LEU A 18 -4.31 -12.89 -4.23
CA LEU A 18 -4.49 -13.62 -2.99
C LEU A 18 -4.64 -15.11 -3.28
N LYS A 19 -5.47 -15.51 -4.24
CA LYS A 19 -5.65 -16.92 -4.60
C LYS A 19 -4.36 -17.52 -5.16
N ARG A 20 -3.62 -16.81 -6.00
CA ARG A 20 -2.32 -17.26 -6.53
C ARG A 20 -1.27 -17.40 -5.42
N HIS A 21 -1.16 -16.40 -4.56
CA HIS A 21 -0.21 -16.36 -3.45
C HIS A 21 -0.56 -17.41 -2.39
N LEU A 22 -1.82 -17.52 -1.99
CA LEU A 22 -2.31 -18.55 -1.08
C LEU A 22 -2.09 -19.95 -1.64
N ASN A 23 -2.36 -20.20 -2.91
CA ASN A 23 -2.13 -21.54 -3.50
C ASN A 23 -0.64 -21.91 -3.47
N ARG A 24 0.26 -20.97 -3.78
CA ARG A 24 1.71 -21.18 -3.68
C ARG A 24 2.16 -21.38 -2.24
N GLN A 25 1.72 -20.53 -1.33
CA GLN A 25 2.15 -20.59 0.06
C GLN A 25 1.53 -21.76 0.80
N MET A 26 0.27 -22.14 0.53
CA MET A 26 -0.32 -23.37 1.08
C MET A 26 0.39 -24.61 0.56
N ALA A 27 0.87 -24.63 -0.69
CA ALA A 27 1.71 -25.72 -1.17
C ALA A 27 3.07 -25.78 -0.43
N LEU A 28 3.65 -24.63 -0.08
CA LEU A 28 4.91 -24.55 0.67
C LEU A 28 4.75 -24.76 2.19
N ALA A 29 3.57 -24.44 2.73
CA ALA A 29 3.23 -24.52 4.15
C ALA A 29 2.37 -25.74 4.48
N ALA A 30 2.11 -26.64 3.52
CA ALA A 30 1.34 -27.87 3.71
C ALA A 30 1.94 -28.79 4.80
N ASN A 31 3.23 -28.62 5.09
CA ASN A 31 3.96 -29.37 6.11
C ASN A 31 4.24 -28.54 7.39
N GLU A 32 3.72 -27.30 7.48
CA GLU A 32 3.90 -26.44 8.64
C GLU A 32 2.71 -26.56 9.61
N PRO A 33 2.96 -26.52 10.93
CA PRO A 33 1.93 -26.75 11.94
C PRO A 33 0.85 -25.66 11.99
N ASP A 34 1.13 -24.45 11.50
CA ASP A 34 0.16 -23.39 11.30
C ASP A 34 0.46 -22.59 10.01
N PRO A 35 -0.19 -22.95 8.89
CA PRO A 35 0.09 -22.33 7.59
C PRO A 35 -0.35 -20.86 7.53
N ALA A 36 -1.35 -20.44 8.31
CA ALA A 36 -1.87 -19.07 8.25
C ALA A 36 -0.90 -18.08 8.90
N SER A 37 -0.36 -18.39 10.08
CA SER A 37 0.62 -17.53 10.76
C SER A 37 1.96 -17.49 10.01
N ALA A 38 2.39 -18.61 9.42
CA ALA A 38 3.59 -18.65 8.61
C ALA A 38 3.49 -17.75 7.37
N ILE A 39 2.34 -17.75 6.69
CA ILE A 39 2.08 -16.84 5.55
C ILE A 39 2.16 -15.38 5.97
N HIS A 40 1.50 -15.00 7.07
CA HIS A 40 1.54 -13.63 7.58
C HIS A 40 2.96 -13.19 7.95
N SER A 41 3.73 -14.07 8.60
CA SER A 41 5.12 -13.80 8.98
C SER A 41 6.01 -13.59 7.75
N ARG A 42 5.91 -14.48 6.74
CA ARG A 42 6.66 -14.38 5.48
C ARG A 42 6.36 -13.09 4.74
N VAL A 43 5.08 -12.70 4.64
CA VAL A 43 4.67 -11.42 4.05
C VAL A 43 5.27 -10.25 4.82
N SER A 44 5.21 -10.26 6.15
CA SER A 44 5.80 -9.21 6.99
C SER A 44 7.33 -9.08 6.79
N ILE A 45 8.04 -10.20 6.66
CA ILE A 45 9.49 -10.21 6.41
C ILE A 45 9.81 -9.58 5.05
N VAL A 46 9.03 -9.95 4.01
CA VAL A 46 9.18 -9.33 2.68
C VAL A 46 8.96 -7.83 2.76
N PHE A 47 7.91 -7.36 3.43
CA PHE A 47 7.68 -5.92 3.60
C PHE A 47 8.79 -5.22 4.35
N GLY A 48 9.25 -5.79 5.47
CA GLY A 48 10.36 -5.25 6.24
C GLY A 48 11.63 -5.11 5.39
N PHE A 49 11.97 -6.16 4.65
CA PHE A 49 13.15 -6.17 3.78
C PHE A 49 13.02 -5.15 2.64
N LEU A 50 11.90 -5.11 1.93
CA LEU A 50 11.66 -4.18 0.82
C LEU A 50 11.66 -2.72 1.28
N PHE A 51 11.14 -2.45 2.48
CA PHE A 51 11.15 -1.10 3.03
C PHE A 51 12.57 -0.62 3.39
N GLN A 52 13.36 -1.50 4.01
CA GLN A 52 14.76 -1.22 4.33
C GLN A 52 15.62 -1.10 3.06
N ASN A 53 15.34 -1.93 2.05
CA ASN A 53 16.10 -2.02 0.82
C ASN A 53 15.33 -1.47 -0.38
N PHE A 54 14.62 -0.36 -0.20
CA PHE A 54 13.75 0.20 -1.23
C PHE A 54 14.49 0.48 -2.54
N ASN A 55 15.76 0.89 -2.46
CA ASN A 55 16.62 1.14 -3.62
C ASN A 55 16.90 -0.11 -4.47
N LEU A 56 16.85 -1.30 -3.87
CA LEU A 56 17.04 -2.59 -4.55
C LEU A 56 15.83 -3.00 -5.39
N MET A 57 14.69 -2.33 -5.23
CA MET A 57 13.49 -2.62 -6.02
C MET A 57 13.58 -2.06 -7.44
N GLU A 58 12.88 -2.70 -8.36
CA GLU A 58 12.71 -2.21 -9.72
C GLU A 58 12.12 -0.77 -9.72
N LYS A 59 12.60 0.09 -10.63
CA LYS A 59 12.17 1.50 -10.72
C LYS A 59 10.64 1.66 -10.80
N LYS A 60 9.97 0.74 -11.51
CA LYS A 60 8.50 0.75 -11.68
C LYS A 60 7.75 0.46 -10.38
N ASP A 61 8.23 -0.48 -9.57
CA ASP A 61 7.60 -0.84 -8.30
C ASP A 61 7.86 0.22 -7.23
N ARG A 62 9.05 0.84 -7.24
CA ARG A 62 9.34 2.03 -6.42
C ARG A 62 8.38 3.17 -6.74
N TYR A 63 8.19 3.46 -8.04
CA TYR A 63 7.25 4.49 -8.46
C TYR A 63 5.82 4.20 -7.99
N LEU A 64 5.36 2.96 -8.10
CA LEU A 64 4.05 2.52 -7.60
C LEU A 64 3.90 2.78 -6.09
N ALA A 65 4.87 2.36 -5.28
CA ALA A 65 4.84 2.52 -3.83
C ALA A 65 4.84 4.01 -3.43
N THR A 66 5.74 4.81 -4.00
CA THR A 66 5.85 6.25 -3.70
C THR A 66 4.62 7.03 -4.16
N ASN A 67 4.10 6.73 -5.36
CA ASN A 67 2.89 7.38 -5.85
C ASN A 67 1.67 7.03 -4.99
N THR A 68 1.56 5.78 -4.55
CA THR A 68 0.47 5.35 -3.67
C THR A 68 0.55 6.01 -2.31
N LEU A 69 1.74 6.08 -1.71
CA LEU A 69 1.95 6.77 -0.43
C LEU A 69 1.57 8.26 -0.54
N ARG A 70 1.94 8.90 -1.66
CA ARG A 70 1.55 10.29 -1.94
C ARG A 70 0.02 10.42 -2.04
N GLN A 71 -0.65 9.49 -2.71
CA GLN A 71 -2.11 9.48 -2.82
C GLN A 71 -2.77 9.27 -1.45
N PHE A 72 -2.23 8.41 -0.60
CA PHE A 72 -2.71 8.24 0.78
C PHE A 72 -2.62 9.55 1.56
N GLY A 73 -1.49 10.24 1.50
CA GLY A 73 -1.35 11.56 2.14
C GLY A 73 -2.35 12.58 1.60
N GLN A 74 -2.52 12.66 0.28
CA GLN A 74 -3.46 13.60 -0.35
C GLN A 74 -4.92 13.30 0.00
N TYR A 75 -5.35 12.04 -0.11
CA TYR A 75 -6.71 11.65 0.22
C TYR A 75 -6.99 11.69 1.73
N GLY A 76 -5.99 11.42 2.57
CA GLY A 76 -6.09 11.61 4.01
C GLY A 76 -6.34 13.07 4.35
N LEU A 77 -5.57 14.00 3.78
CA LEU A 77 -5.82 15.43 3.94
C LEU A 77 -7.22 15.84 3.46
N LEU A 78 -7.66 15.33 2.30
CA LEU A 78 -9.00 15.59 1.79
C LEU A 78 -10.10 15.02 2.70
N ALA A 79 -9.90 13.84 3.28
CA ALA A 79 -10.84 13.22 4.20
C ALA A 79 -11.04 14.02 5.49
N PHE A 80 -10.03 14.80 5.91
CA PHE A 80 -10.13 15.70 7.06
C PHE A 80 -10.62 17.12 6.72
N LEU A 81 -10.12 17.69 5.62
CA LEU A 81 -10.44 19.08 5.25
C LEU A 81 -11.82 19.20 4.59
N SER A 82 -12.25 18.21 3.81
CA SER A 82 -13.54 18.27 3.11
C SER A 82 -14.74 18.30 4.06
N PRO A 83 -14.84 17.48 5.13
CA PRO A 83 -15.91 17.60 6.12
C PRO A 83 -15.97 18.98 6.77
N LEU A 84 -14.82 19.56 7.09
CA LEU A 84 -14.71 20.83 7.79
C LEU A 84 -15.25 21.97 6.92
N TYR A 85 -14.83 21.99 5.65
CA TYR A 85 -15.38 22.92 4.66
C TYR A 85 -16.89 22.72 4.44
N LEU A 86 -17.34 21.47 4.33
CA LEU A 86 -18.73 21.12 4.05
C LEU A 86 -19.65 21.54 5.21
N ASN A 87 -19.20 21.38 6.46
CA ASN A 87 -19.93 21.78 7.65
C ASN A 87 -20.11 23.32 7.71
N ILE A 88 -19.04 24.09 7.44
CA ILE A 88 -19.10 25.56 7.37
C ILE A 88 -20.05 26.01 6.26
N LYS A 89 -19.94 25.40 5.07
CA LYS A 89 -20.81 25.69 3.93
C LYS A 89 -22.28 25.35 4.20
N LEU A 90 -22.57 24.23 4.85
CA LEU A 90 -23.94 23.86 5.23
C LEU A 90 -24.57 24.93 6.13
N GLY A 91 -23.82 25.43 7.13
CA GLY A 91 -24.30 26.50 8.00
C GLY A 91 -24.64 27.79 7.23
N LYS A 92 -23.80 28.15 6.25
CA LYS A 92 -24.03 29.33 5.39
C LYS A 92 -25.22 29.15 4.44
N ILE A 93 -25.30 28.02 3.73
CA ILE A 93 -26.35 27.76 2.72
C ILE A 93 -27.72 27.65 3.38
N THR A 94 -27.77 27.05 4.56
CA THR A 94 -29.03 26.93 5.30
C THR A 94 -29.42 28.23 6.03
N PHE A 95 -28.63 29.31 5.91
CA PHE A 95 -28.81 30.56 6.67
C PHE A 95 -28.97 30.30 8.18
N GLY A 96 -28.26 29.30 8.70
CA GLY A 96 -28.39 28.88 10.09
C GLY A 96 -29.63 28.03 10.42
N LYS A 97 -30.53 27.71 9.49
CA LYS A 97 -31.71 26.85 9.74
C LYS A 97 -31.36 25.42 10.18
N ILE A 98 -30.12 24.98 9.94
CA ILE A 98 -29.59 23.76 10.54
C ILE A 98 -29.58 23.81 12.08
N PHE A 99 -29.50 25.01 12.65
CA PHE A 99 -29.62 25.25 14.08
C PHE A 99 -31.06 25.25 14.60
N ASP A 100 -32.05 25.13 13.72
CA ASP A 100 -33.47 24.96 14.07
C ASP A 100 -33.89 23.48 14.06
N LEU A 101 -33.07 22.61 13.46
CA LEU A 101 -33.33 21.17 13.43
C LEU A 101 -33.27 20.55 14.85
N PRO A 102 -34.07 19.49 15.12
CA PRO A 102 -33.97 18.73 16.35
C PRO A 102 -32.53 18.26 16.62
N LYS A 103 -32.10 18.31 17.88
CA LYS A 103 -30.77 17.85 18.33
C LYS A 103 -30.32 16.53 17.69
N PRO A 104 -31.13 15.44 17.65
CA PRO A 104 -30.70 14.18 17.06
C PRO A 104 -30.44 14.26 15.56
N LEU A 105 -31.26 15.02 14.82
CA LEU A 105 -31.11 15.18 13.38
C LEU A 105 -29.84 15.98 13.05
N ARG A 106 -29.58 17.05 13.80
CA ARG A 106 -28.37 17.86 13.67
C ARG A 106 -27.10 17.07 13.98
N PHE A 107 -27.14 16.26 15.04
CA PHE A 107 -26.04 15.37 15.38
C PHE A 107 -25.77 14.38 14.26
N THR A 108 -26.81 13.72 13.75
CA THR A 108 -26.70 12.74 12.66
C THR A 108 -26.06 13.36 11.40
N ILE A 109 -26.55 14.52 10.95
CA ILE A 109 -26.00 15.20 9.77
C ILE A 109 -24.51 15.52 9.95
N ARG A 110 -24.13 16.09 11.10
CA ARG A 110 -22.73 16.43 11.37
C ARG A 110 -21.85 15.19 11.43
N THR A 111 -22.29 14.15 12.15
CA THR A 111 -21.56 12.89 12.26
C THR A 111 -21.37 12.26 10.88
N THR A 112 -22.40 12.21 10.03
CA THR A 112 -22.28 11.69 8.66
C THR A 112 -21.26 12.46 7.83
N ILE A 113 -21.25 13.80 7.92
CA ILE A 113 -20.29 14.64 7.18
C ILE A 113 -18.83 14.31 7.54
N TYR A 114 -18.55 13.99 8.81
CA TYR A 114 -17.19 13.62 9.24
C TYR A 114 -16.87 12.15 9.03
N VAL A 115 -17.80 11.25 9.35
CA VAL A 115 -17.55 9.80 9.34
C VAL A 115 -17.47 9.26 7.92
N LEU A 116 -18.31 9.73 7.00
CA LEU A 116 -18.37 9.15 5.66
C LEU A 116 -17.04 9.34 4.87
N PRO A 117 -16.44 10.54 4.81
CA PRO A 117 -15.16 10.72 4.11
C PRO A 117 -14.01 9.93 4.77
N ILE A 118 -13.99 9.82 6.09
CA ILE A 118 -13.01 9.01 6.82
C ILE A 118 -13.17 7.52 6.50
N ALA A 119 -14.41 7.02 6.48
CA ALA A 119 -14.70 5.62 6.16
C ALA A 119 -14.31 5.27 4.71
N LEU A 120 -14.61 6.16 3.76
CA LEU A 120 -14.20 6.00 2.36
C LEU A 120 -12.68 6.02 2.20
N TYR A 121 -11.99 6.94 2.89
CA TYR A 121 -10.53 7.00 2.90
C TYR A 121 -9.90 5.73 3.51
N TRP A 122 -10.44 5.26 4.64
CA TRP A 122 -9.99 4.04 5.28
C TRP A 122 -10.11 2.84 4.35
N LYS A 123 -11.29 2.67 3.73
CA LYS A 123 -11.53 1.60 2.76
C LYS A 123 -10.55 1.66 1.59
N TYR A 124 -10.41 2.83 0.97
CA TYR A 124 -9.46 3.02 -0.14
C TYR A 124 -8.03 2.67 0.24
N THR A 125 -7.57 3.14 1.40
CA THR A 125 -6.21 2.94 1.89
C THR A 125 -5.97 1.47 2.20
N PHE A 126 -6.93 0.81 2.84
CA PHE A 126 -6.86 -0.61 3.16
C PHE A 126 -6.82 -1.50 1.91
N ASP A 127 -7.72 -1.25 0.94
CA ASP A 127 -7.78 -2.01 -0.31
C ASP A 127 -6.48 -1.83 -1.13
N SER A 128 -5.99 -0.59 -1.22
CA SER A 128 -4.75 -0.25 -1.92
C SER A 128 -3.53 -0.84 -1.25
N TYR A 129 -3.45 -0.78 0.09
CA TYR A 129 -2.38 -1.38 0.88
C TYR A 129 -2.33 -2.88 0.62
N ASN A 130 -3.46 -3.59 0.77
CA ASN A 130 -3.52 -5.03 0.54
C ASN A 130 -3.10 -5.40 -0.89
N ARG A 131 -3.57 -4.66 -1.91
CA ARG A 131 -3.26 -4.96 -3.32
C ARG A 131 -1.77 -4.81 -3.62
N ILE A 132 -1.16 -3.73 -3.16
CA ILE A 132 0.29 -3.53 -3.30
C ILE A 132 1.03 -4.58 -2.48
N SER A 133 0.51 -4.88 -1.29
CA SER A 133 1.19 -5.78 -0.38
C SER A 133 1.30 -7.19 -0.96
N TYR A 134 0.20 -7.73 -1.45
CA TYR A 134 0.22 -9.05 -2.09
C TYR A 134 0.98 -9.07 -3.41
N TYR A 135 0.91 -8.00 -4.20
CA TYR A 135 1.67 -7.89 -5.46
C TYR A 135 3.18 -7.93 -5.21
N LEU A 136 3.68 -7.12 -4.27
CA LEU A 136 5.11 -7.09 -3.94
C LEU A 136 5.56 -8.38 -3.26
N ALA A 137 4.74 -8.96 -2.40
CA ALA A 137 5.02 -10.25 -1.79
C ALA A 137 5.17 -11.35 -2.86
N ASP A 138 4.21 -11.49 -3.78
CA ASP A 138 4.29 -12.51 -4.84
C ASP A 138 5.49 -12.30 -5.77
N LYS A 139 5.87 -11.06 -6.05
CA LYS A 139 7.00 -10.75 -6.95
C LYS A 139 8.38 -10.93 -6.30
N TYR A 140 8.54 -10.51 -5.05
CA TYR A 140 9.85 -10.42 -4.40
C TYR A 140 10.15 -11.53 -3.39
N MET A 141 9.17 -12.34 -2.97
CA MET A 141 9.38 -13.42 -1.98
C MET A 141 10.58 -14.30 -2.35
N ASP A 142 10.58 -14.88 -3.55
CA ASP A 142 11.63 -15.80 -3.98
C ASP A 142 12.96 -15.07 -4.20
N ARG A 143 12.90 -13.83 -4.70
CA ARG A 143 14.09 -13.00 -4.93
C ARG A 143 14.78 -12.64 -3.62
N ILE A 144 14.03 -12.35 -2.57
CA ILE A 144 14.56 -12.04 -1.24
C ILE A 144 15.19 -13.29 -0.62
N GLN A 145 14.56 -14.46 -0.77
CA GLN A 145 15.16 -15.72 -0.30
C GLN A 145 16.47 -16.05 -1.02
N LEU A 146 16.52 -15.83 -2.33
CA LEU A 146 17.75 -16.01 -3.12
C LEU A 146 18.80 -14.95 -2.76
N PHE A 147 18.39 -13.70 -2.56
CA PHE A 147 19.28 -12.63 -2.11
C PHE A 147 19.87 -12.94 -0.73
N MET A 148 19.09 -13.44 0.22
CA MET A 148 19.61 -13.84 1.54
C MET A 148 20.61 -15.01 1.46
N LYS A 149 20.56 -15.84 0.42
CA LYS A 149 21.49 -16.96 0.20
C LYS A 149 22.77 -16.56 -0.52
N PHE A 150 22.65 -15.70 -1.53
CA PHE A 150 23.74 -15.38 -2.47
C PHE A 150 24.28 -13.95 -2.33
N ASN A 151 23.56 -13.08 -1.62
CA ASN A 151 23.89 -11.67 -1.38
C ASN A 151 24.16 -10.84 -2.65
N ASP A 152 23.55 -11.22 -3.78
CA ASP A 152 23.73 -10.52 -5.07
C ASP A 152 22.55 -9.55 -5.35
N PRO A 153 22.78 -8.23 -5.39
CA PRO A 153 21.77 -7.22 -5.70
C PRO A 153 21.05 -7.41 -7.04
N LYS A 154 21.67 -8.06 -8.03
CA LYS A 154 21.07 -8.32 -9.35
C LYS A 154 19.90 -9.31 -9.26
N ILE A 155 19.88 -10.16 -8.23
CA ILE A 155 18.77 -11.09 -7.95
C ILE A 155 17.49 -10.29 -7.61
N MET A 156 17.64 -9.18 -6.88
CA MET A 156 16.52 -8.32 -6.51
C MET A 156 16.04 -7.48 -7.68
N ASN A 157 16.97 -6.83 -8.39
CA ASN A 157 16.70 -6.05 -9.59
C ASN A 157 17.76 -6.32 -10.66
N PRO A 158 17.41 -7.05 -11.74
CA PRO A 158 18.32 -7.35 -12.83
C PRO A 158 18.86 -6.11 -13.56
N ASN A 159 18.19 -4.97 -13.42
CA ASN A 159 18.54 -3.69 -14.06
C ASN A 159 19.22 -2.72 -13.08
N ILE A 160 19.77 -3.20 -11.96
CA ILE A 160 20.63 -2.39 -11.11
C ILE A 160 21.98 -2.20 -11.83
N GLU A 161 22.28 -0.95 -12.13
CA GLU A 161 23.65 -0.51 -12.39
C GLU A 161 24.35 -0.52 -11.03
N ILE A 162 25.19 -1.54 -10.79
CA ILE A 162 26.09 -1.54 -9.64
C ILE A 162 27.20 -0.58 -10.04
N GLU A 163 27.29 0.57 -9.38
CA GLU A 163 28.55 1.32 -9.36
C GLU A 163 29.54 0.42 -8.62
N GLU A 164 30.40 -0.28 -9.37
CA GLU A 164 31.58 -0.90 -8.79
C GLU A 164 32.42 0.25 -8.22
N ASN A 165 32.44 0.37 -6.88
CA ASN A 165 33.44 1.19 -6.22
C ASN A 165 34.80 0.57 -6.53
N GLU A 166 35.49 1.09 -7.54
CA GLU A 166 36.95 0.98 -7.69
C GLU A 166 37.62 1.74 -6.54
N ASP A 167 37.58 1.18 -5.33
CA ASP A 167 38.40 1.63 -4.20
C ASP A 167 39.05 0.40 -3.53
N SER A 168 39.71 -0.42 -4.36
CA SER A 168 40.49 -1.58 -3.89
C SER A 168 41.87 -1.72 -4.53
N ASP A 169 42.48 -0.63 -5.02
CA ASP A 169 43.89 -0.59 -5.44
C ASP A 169 44.59 0.68 -4.95
N ALA A 170 44.56 0.91 -3.64
CA ALA A 170 45.41 1.90 -2.98
C ALA A 170 45.92 1.35 -1.63
N LEU A 171 46.80 0.35 -1.70
CA LEU A 171 47.74 -0.03 -0.64
C LEU A 171 49.07 -0.46 -1.26
#